data_AF-A0A177DL09-F1
#
_entry.id   AF-A0A177DL09-F1
#
_cell.length_a   1.000
_cell.length_b   1.000
_cell.length_c   1.000
_cell.angle_alpha   90.00
_cell.angle_beta   90.00
_cell.angle_gamma   90.00
#
_symmetry.space_group_name_H-M   'P 1'
#
loop_
_entity.id
_entity.type
_entity.pdbx_description
1 polymer ?
#
loop_
_entity_poly.entity_id
_entity_poly.type
_entity_poly.pdbx_seq_one_letter_code
_entity_poly.pdbx_strand_id
1 'polypeptide(L)'
;IIFTCWTRTLDLLQFYLRHISNNTWTHERIDGECSTAKRERILQRFADDPNLRVLIMTTGTGAWNPSVENQAVARALRLGQKQTVLVTRYVVEQTVEQVRWHDLACFSSLTSTGYAITTEYEA
;
A
#
# COMPACT_ATOMS: atom_id res chain seq x y z
N ILE A 1 5.26 1.42 1.34
CA ILE A 1 4.42 1.42 0.11
C ILE A 1 3.01 1.80 0.52
N ILE A 2 2.33 2.68 -0.23
CA ILE A 2 0.96 3.12 0.06
C ILE A 2 0.02 2.58 -1.02
N PHE A 3 -1.07 1.96 -0.59
CA PHE A 3 -2.12 1.43 -1.47
C PHE A 3 -3.39 2.25 -1.32
N THR A 4 -4.08 2.54 -2.42
CA THR A 4 -5.40 3.18 -2.41
C THR A 4 -6.26 2.66 -3.56
N CYS A 5 -7.58 2.73 -3.42
CA CYS A 5 -8.52 2.36 -4.48
C CYS A 5 -8.75 3.50 -5.49
N TRP A 6 -8.39 4.75 -5.15
CA TRP A 6 -8.78 5.93 -5.91
C TRP A 6 -7.58 6.68 -6.49
N THR A 7 -7.61 6.94 -7.79
CA THR A 7 -6.57 7.74 -8.45
C THR A 7 -6.55 9.18 -7.94
N ARG A 8 -7.70 9.76 -7.57
CA ARG A 8 -7.78 11.09 -6.94
C ARG A 8 -7.02 11.16 -5.62
N THR A 9 -7.06 10.09 -4.82
CA THR A 9 -6.28 10.00 -3.58
C THR A 9 -4.78 9.96 -3.89
N LEU A 10 -4.37 9.28 -4.98
CA LEU A 10 -2.97 9.34 -5.43
C LEU A 10 -2.53 10.74 -5.81
N ASP A 11 -3.38 11.55 -6.43
CA ASP A 11 -3.06 12.94 -6.77
C ASP A 11 -2.79 13.78 -5.51
N LEU A 12 -3.65 13.65 -4.51
CA LEU A 12 -3.47 14.29 -3.20
C LEU A 12 -2.20 13.80 -2.50
N LEU A 13 -1.98 12.48 -2.46
CA LEU A 13 -0.78 11.91 -1.86
C LEU A 13 0.49 12.44 -2.55
N GLN A 14 0.53 12.50 -3.88
CA GLN A 14 1.69 13.08 -4.58
C GLN A 14 1.91 14.53 -4.16
N PHE A 15 0.86 15.34 -4.07
CA PHE A 15 0.96 16.72 -3.64
C PHE A 15 1.56 16.84 -2.23
N TYR A 16 1.00 16.11 -1.26
CA TYR A 16 1.47 16.15 0.13
C TYR A 16 2.88 15.56 0.28
N LEU A 17 3.18 14.44 -0.39
CA LEU A 17 4.51 13.81 -0.34
C LEU A 17 5.59 14.73 -0.91
N ARG A 18 5.32 15.47 -2.01
CA ARG A 18 6.25 16.48 -2.54
C ARG A 18 6.51 17.59 -1.53
N HIS A 19 5.45 18.04 -0.86
CA HIS A 19 5.57 19.12 0.10
C HIS A 19 6.36 18.69 1.34
N ILE A 20 6.04 17.52 1.90
CA ILE A 20 6.69 17.00 3.12
C ILE A 20 8.13 16.56 2.86
N SER A 21 8.44 16.07 1.65
CA SER A 21 9.79 15.57 1.38
C SER A 21 10.85 16.67 1.35
N ASN A 22 10.47 17.94 1.14
CA ASN A 22 11.40 19.05 0.99
C ASN A 22 12.56 18.73 0.00
N ASN A 23 12.28 17.95 -1.05
CA ASN A 23 13.25 17.44 -2.03
C ASN A 23 14.37 16.53 -1.48
N THR A 24 14.24 16.00 -0.26
CA THR A 24 15.23 15.08 0.34
C THR A 24 15.01 13.61 -0.04
N TRP A 25 13.78 13.27 -0.43
CA TRP A 25 13.42 11.95 -0.95
C TRP A 25 12.31 12.10 -1.98
N THR A 26 12.19 11.09 -2.83
CA THR A 26 11.24 11.05 -3.94
C THR A 26 10.20 9.96 -3.73
N HIS A 27 9.12 10.07 -4.50
CA HIS A 27 8.07 9.07 -4.56
C HIS A 27 7.73 8.78 -6.03
N GLU A 28 7.22 7.58 -6.29
CA GLU A 28 6.78 7.15 -7.61
C GLU A 28 5.36 6.56 -7.54
N ARG A 29 4.65 6.61 -8.67
CA ARG A 29 3.25 6.20 -8.79
C ARG A 29 3.07 5.04 -9.78
N ILE A 30 2.32 4.02 -9.37
CA ILE A 30 1.84 2.95 -10.25
C ILE A 30 0.31 2.90 -10.21
N ASP A 31 -0.35 3.21 -11.32
CA ASP A 31 -1.79 3.09 -11.47
C ASP A 31 -2.17 2.17 -12.65
N GLY A 32 -3.47 2.06 -12.94
CA GLY A 32 -3.99 1.19 -14.01
C GLY A 32 -3.60 1.63 -15.43
N GLU A 33 -3.11 2.86 -15.60
CA GLU A 33 -2.63 3.38 -16.88
C GLU A 33 -1.13 3.12 -17.07
N CYS A 34 -0.45 2.61 -16.04
CA CYS A 34 0.97 2.30 -16.08
C CYS A 34 1.23 1.01 -16.88
N SER A 35 1.94 1.14 -18.01
CA SER A 35 2.34 -0.02 -18.82
C SER A 35 3.24 -0.98 -18.03
N THR A 36 3.22 -2.26 -18.39
CA THR A 36 4.06 -3.29 -17.74
C THR A 36 5.54 -2.91 -17.72
N ALA A 37 6.06 -2.38 -18.83
CA ALA A 37 7.46 -1.95 -18.94
C ALA A 37 7.77 -0.75 -18.03
N LYS A 38 6.85 0.22 -17.91
CA LYS A 38 7.02 1.37 -16.99
C LYS A 38 6.97 0.90 -15.53
N ARG A 39 6.05 0.00 -15.21
CA ARG A 39 5.92 -0.60 -13.87
C ARG A 39 7.21 -1.29 -13.44
N GLU A 40 7.78 -2.12 -14.31
CA GLU A 40 9.02 -2.85 -14.02
C GLU A 40 10.18 -1.89 -13.74
N ARG A 41 10.34 -0.84 -14.55
CA ARG A 41 11.36 0.20 -14.32
C ARG A 41 11.19 0.91 -12.98
N ILE A 42 9.95 1.26 -12.60
CA ILE A 42 9.66 1.90 -11.31
C ILE A 42 10.03 0.96 -10.16
N LEU A 43 9.69 -0.34 -10.27
CA LEU A 43 10.00 -1.33 -9.24
C LEU A 43 11.50 -1.57 -9.10
N GLN A 44 12.24 -1.64 -10.21
CA GLN A 44 13.70 -1.71 -10.20
C GLN A 44 14.31 -0.47 -9.53
N ARG A 45 13.87 0.72 -9.94
CA ARG A 45 14.32 1.97 -9.31
C ARG A 45 14.00 2.00 -7.81
N PHE A 46 12.84 1.53 -7.39
CA PHE A 46 12.47 1.46 -5.97
C PHE A 46 13.36 0.50 -5.17
N ALA A 47 13.89 -0.56 -5.81
CA ALA A 47 14.82 -1.47 -5.18
C ALA A 47 16.25 -0.90 -5.10
N ASP A 48 16.68 -0.15 -6.11
CA ASP A 48 18.07 0.27 -6.28
C ASP A 48 18.37 1.70 -5.79
N ASP A 49 17.40 2.62 -5.82
CA ASP A 49 17.56 4.05 -5.51
C ASP A 49 17.19 4.36 -4.04
N PRO A 50 18.17 4.66 -3.16
CA PRO A 50 17.90 4.93 -1.75
C PRO A 50 17.15 6.25 -1.50
N ASN A 51 17.08 7.14 -2.51
CA ASN A 51 16.30 8.37 -2.43
C ASN A 51 14.82 8.14 -2.72
N LEU A 52 14.48 7.05 -3.42
CA LEU A 52 13.11 6.70 -3.74
C LEU A 52 12.47 5.91 -2.59
N ARG A 53 11.95 6.64 -1.60
CA ARG A 53 11.49 6.06 -0.33
C ARG A 53 10.03 5.64 -0.32
N VAL A 54 9.20 6.25 -1.18
CA VAL A 54 7.75 6.03 -1.16
C VAL A 54 7.25 5.59 -2.52
N LEU A 55 6.58 4.46 -2.56
CA LEU A 55 5.84 3.98 -3.73
C LEU A 55 4.36 4.06 -3.41
N ILE A 56 3.60 4.77 -4.24
CA ILE A 56 2.13 4.84 -4.14
C ILE A 56 1.52 4.07 -5.31
N MET A 57 0.47 3.29 -5.06
CA MET A 57 -0.17 2.54 -6.12
C MET A 57 -1.66 2.31 -5.93
N THR A 58 -2.37 2.11 -7.05
CA THR A 58 -3.76 1.65 -6.98
C THR A 58 -3.86 0.15 -6.74
N THR A 59 -4.83 -0.28 -5.94
CA THR A 59 -5.30 -1.66 -5.98
C THR A 59 -6.09 -1.83 -7.27
N GLY A 60 -5.57 -2.56 -8.25
CA GLY A 60 -6.07 -2.61 -9.65
C GLY A 60 -7.53 -3.04 -9.84
N THR A 61 -8.23 -3.40 -8.78
CA THR A 61 -9.68 -3.56 -8.71
C THR A 61 -10.14 -2.70 -7.54
N GLY A 62 -11.00 -1.70 -7.76
CA GLY A 62 -11.59 -0.86 -6.69
C GLY A 62 -12.48 -1.61 -5.69
N ALA A 63 -12.31 -2.93 -5.57
CA ALA A 63 -12.97 -3.80 -4.63
C ALA A 63 -12.02 -4.10 -3.47
N TRP A 64 -12.54 -3.97 -2.26
CA TRP A 64 -11.92 -4.42 -1.03
C TRP A 64 -11.81 -5.95 -1.04
N ASN A 65 -10.79 -6.47 -1.71
CA ASN A 65 -10.54 -7.89 -1.81
C ASN A 65 -9.32 -8.23 -0.94
N PRO A 66 -9.50 -8.94 0.19
CA PRO A 66 -8.40 -9.35 1.08
C PRO A 66 -7.30 -10.10 0.34
N SER A 67 -7.67 -10.87 -0.70
CA SER A 67 -6.71 -11.62 -1.51
C SER A 67 -5.80 -10.68 -2.33
N VAL A 68 -6.32 -9.56 -2.83
CA VAL A 68 -5.54 -8.57 -3.59
C VAL A 68 -4.55 -7.86 -2.67
N GLU A 69 -4.97 -7.55 -1.45
CA GLU A 69 -4.10 -6.95 -0.45
C GLU A 69 -3.02 -7.93 0.03
N ASN A 70 -3.39 -9.17 0.38
CA ASN A 70 -2.42 -10.18 0.78
C ASN A 70 -1.40 -10.45 -0.34
N GLN A 71 -1.83 -10.42 -1.61
CA GLN A 71 -0.91 -10.50 -2.75
C GLN A 71 0.01 -9.28 -2.84
N ALA A 72 -0.50 -8.09 -2.55
CA ALA A 72 0.29 -6.86 -2.55
C ALA A 72 1.33 -6.84 -1.41
N VAL A 73 0.93 -7.24 -0.21
CA VAL A 73 1.82 -7.41 0.96
C VAL A 73 2.84 -8.52 0.70
N ALA A 74 2.42 -9.67 0.16
CA ALA A 74 3.32 -10.76 -0.21
C ALA A 74 4.36 -10.33 -1.27
N ARG A 75 3.98 -9.44 -2.21
CA ARG A 75 4.92 -8.87 -3.18
C ARG A 75 5.93 -7.91 -2.52
N ALA A 76 5.51 -7.12 -1.54
CA ALA A 76 6.41 -6.28 -0.76
C ALA A 76 7.38 -7.15 0.08
N LEU A 77 6.87 -8.19 0.75
CA LEU A 77 7.65 -9.13 1.56
C LEU A 77 8.70 -9.91 0.75
N ARG A 78 8.45 -10.17 -0.54
CA ARG A 78 9.32 -10.99 -1.39
C ARG A 78 10.57 -10.26 -1.89
N LEU A 79 10.68 -8.96 -1.71
CA LEU A 79 11.85 -8.16 -2.12
C LEU A 79 13.05 -8.38 -1.18
N GLY A 80 13.52 -9.62 -1.03
CA GLY A 80 14.79 -9.95 -0.34
C GLY A 80 14.94 -9.38 1.07
N GLN A 81 13.83 -9.07 1.74
CA GLN A 81 13.83 -8.15 2.87
C GLN A 81 14.25 -8.88 4.15
N LYS A 82 15.39 -8.47 4.72
CA LYS A 82 15.88 -8.97 6.03
C LYS A 82 15.22 -8.27 7.22
N GLN A 83 14.49 -7.19 6.95
CA GLN A 83 13.87 -6.34 7.97
C GLN A 83 12.37 -6.61 8.06
N THR A 84 11.82 -6.50 9.26
CA THR A 84 10.38 -6.68 9.52
C THR A 84 9.55 -5.71 8.70
N VAL A 85 8.52 -6.21 8.02
CA VAL A 85 7.53 -5.38 7.33
C VAL A 85 6.39 -5.06 8.29
N LEU A 86 6.12 -3.78 8.48
CA LEU A 86 4.95 -3.27 9.20
C LEU A 86 3.85 -2.94 8.20
N VAL A 87 2.66 -3.50 8.41
CA VAL A 87 1.48 -3.17 7.61
C VAL A 87 0.51 -2.39 8.48
N THR A 88 0.40 -1.09 8.21
CA THR A 88 -0.59 -0.21 8.85
C THR A 88 -1.81 -0.10 7.95
N ARG A 89 -2.99 -0.23 8.57
CA ARG A 89 -4.27 -0.08 7.91
C ARG A 89 -5.10 1.01 8.56
N TYR A 90 -5.53 1.97 7.74
CA TYR A 90 -6.48 3.02 8.13
C TYR A 90 -7.92 2.54 7.98
N VAL A 91 -8.74 2.75 9.01
CA VAL A 91 -10.16 2.39 9.04
C VAL A 91 -10.94 3.53 9.66
N VAL A 92 -11.95 4.05 8.94
CA VAL A 92 -12.83 5.08 9.49
C VAL A 92 -13.91 4.41 10.34
N GLU A 93 -14.08 4.89 11.58
CA GLU A 93 -15.11 4.40 12.49
C GLU A 93 -16.53 4.65 11.97
N GLN A 94 -17.45 3.76 12.32
CA GLN A 94 -18.88 3.85 11.98
C GLN A 94 -19.19 3.89 10.48
N THR A 95 -18.23 3.46 9.64
CA THR A 95 -18.42 3.38 8.20
C THR A 95 -18.50 1.92 7.72
N VAL A 96 -18.86 1.75 6.44
CA VAL A 96 -18.88 0.46 5.74
C VAL A 96 -17.52 -0.27 5.83
N GLU A 97 -16.43 0.48 5.97
CA GLU A 97 -15.07 -0.02 6.13
C GLU A 97 -14.91 -0.84 7.42
N GLN A 98 -15.42 -0.33 8.55
CA GLN A 98 -15.37 -1.02 9.84
C GLN A 98 -16.15 -2.33 9.81
N VAL A 99 -17.36 -2.32 9.23
CA VAL A 99 -18.21 -3.51 9.11
C VAL A 99 -17.50 -4.59 8.30
N ARG A 100 -16.97 -4.23 7.12
CA ARG A 100 -16.22 -5.15 6.26
C ARG A 100 -14.97 -5.70 6.93
N TRP A 101 -14.27 -4.91 7.75
CA TRP A 101 -13.12 -5.42 8.50
C TRP A 101 -13.49 -6.38 9.59
N HIS A 102 -14.59 -6.15 10.30
CA HIS A 102 -15.03 -7.06 11.36
C HIS A 102 -15.28 -8.47 10.80
N ASP A 103 -15.93 -8.55 9.64
CA ASP A 103 -16.18 -9.80 8.93
C ASP A 103 -14.88 -10.48 8.46
N LEU A 104 -13.90 -9.70 8.02
CA LEU A 104 -12.63 -10.20 7.48
C LEU A 104 -11.58 -10.54 8.55
N ALA A 105 -11.57 -9.84 9.67
CA ALA A 105 -10.71 -10.13 10.82
C ALA A 105 -11.11 -11.45 11.49
N CYS A 106 -12.43 -11.72 11.54
CA CYS A 106 -12.95 -13.03 11.93
C CYS A 106 -12.39 -14.12 11.02
N PHE A 107 -12.32 -13.88 9.72
CA PHE A 107 -11.80 -14.82 8.73
C PHE A 107 -10.25 -14.98 8.77
N SER A 108 -9.49 -13.90 9.00
CA SER A 108 -8.02 -13.91 8.96
C SER A 108 -7.36 -14.49 10.21
N SER A 109 -8.10 -14.61 11.33
CA SER A 109 -7.68 -15.33 12.53
C SER A 109 -7.30 -16.81 12.27
N LEU A 110 -7.64 -17.33 11.08
CA LEU A 110 -7.33 -18.68 10.59
C LEU A 110 -6.04 -18.76 9.76
N THR A 111 -5.37 -17.65 9.45
CA THR A 111 -4.16 -17.64 8.60
C THR A 111 -2.96 -17.02 9.32
N SER A 112 -2.02 -17.88 9.74
CA SER A 112 -0.75 -17.46 10.35
C SER A 112 0.12 -16.76 9.30
N THR A 113 0.13 -15.44 9.31
CA THR A 113 0.89 -14.65 8.32
C THR A 113 2.05 -13.94 9.00
N GLY A 114 3.26 -14.08 8.46
CA GLY A 114 4.54 -13.67 9.07
C GLY A 114 4.83 -12.16 9.08
N TYR A 115 3.83 -11.31 9.32
CA TYR A 115 3.98 -9.86 9.46
C TYR A 115 3.04 -9.32 10.55
N ALA A 116 3.42 -8.19 11.17
CA ALA A 116 2.58 -7.50 12.14
C ALA A 116 1.60 -6.57 11.41
N ILE A 117 0.30 -6.70 11.73
CA ILE A 117 -0.77 -5.83 11.25
C ILE A 117 -1.15 -4.90 12.39
N THR A 118 -1.11 -3.58 12.14
CA THR A 118 -1.66 -2.58 13.05
C THR A 118 -2.84 -1.89 12.38
N THR A 119 -3.99 -1.89 13.05
CA THR A 119 -5.20 -1.18 12.60
C THR A 119 -5.31 0.12 13.39
N GLU A 120 -5.34 1.24 12.69
CA GLU A 120 -5.58 2.56 13.27
C GLU A 120 -7.01 2.99 12.94
N TYR A 121 -7.78 3.29 13.99
CA TYR A 121 -9.14 3.81 13.89
C TYR A 121 -9.11 5.32 13.92
N GLU A 122 -9.77 5.95 12.95
CA GLU A 122 -9.96 7.41 12.89
C GLU A 122 -11.44 7.73 13.16
N ALA A 123 -11.67 8.68 14.07
CA ALA A 123 -13.00 9.07 14.58
C ALA A 123 -13.70 10.11 13.70
#